data_AF-A0A6J6V6T6-F1
#
_entry.id   AF-A0A6J6V6T6-F1
#
_cell.length_a   1.000
_cell.length_b   1.000
_cell.length_c   1.000
_cell.angle_alpha   90.00
_cell.angle_beta   90.00
_cell.angle_gamma   90.00
#
_symmetry.space_group_name_H-M   'P 1'
#
loop_
_entity.id
_entity.type
_entity.pdbx_description
1 polymer ?
#
loop_
_entity_poly.entity_id
_entity_poly.type
_entity_poly.pdbx_seq_one_letter_code
_entity_poly.pdbx_strand_id
1 'polypeptide(L)'
;MGRTRHEYRLTAKGLDLQPVLVAVARWGDRYLADPEGPPVDVVHRDCGAPLQPALECAEGHRVTDPREVVTVPGPGAKPFAGQGLPTRPGSRPTP
;
A
#
# COMPACT_ATOMS: atom_id res chain seq x y z
N MET A 1 -13.45 13.88 -42.24
CA MET A 1 -12.33 14.28 -41.36
C MET A 1 -12.43 13.45 -40.08
N GLY A 2 -11.60 12.41 -39.91
CA GLY A 2 -11.64 11.56 -38.71
C GLY A 2 -10.98 12.27 -37.53
N ARG A 3 -11.66 12.32 -36.38
CA ARG A 3 -11.09 12.84 -35.13
C ARG A 3 -9.93 11.93 -34.69
N THR A 4 -8.74 12.48 -34.53
CA THR A 4 -7.61 11.79 -33.89
C THR A 4 -8.03 11.37 -32.47
N ARG A 5 -7.92 10.07 -32.17
CA ARG A 5 -8.15 9.55 -30.81
C ARG A 5 -6.80 9.39 -30.11
N HIS A 6 -6.67 9.97 -28.94
CA HIS A 6 -5.53 9.73 -28.06
C HIS A 6 -5.79 8.51 -27.18
N GLU A 7 -4.79 7.66 -27.03
CA GLU A 7 -4.82 6.52 -26.13
C GLU A 7 -3.96 6.84 -24.89
N TYR A 8 -4.47 6.52 -23.71
CA TYR A 8 -3.71 6.59 -22.47
C TYR A 8 -3.09 5.23 -22.19
N ARG A 9 -1.77 5.20 -22.04
CA ARG A 9 -1.02 4.02 -21.63
C ARG A 9 -0.35 4.26 -20.31
N LEU A 10 -0.41 3.27 -19.44
CA LEU A 10 0.35 3.30 -18.19
C LEU A 10 1.84 3.31 -18.49
N THR A 11 2.55 4.12 -17.74
CA THR A 11 4.02 4.05 -17.67
C THR A 11 4.44 2.87 -16.77
N ALA A 12 5.72 2.52 -16.76
CA ALA A 12 6.25 1.55 -15.79
C ALA A 12 5.87 1.93 -14.34
N LYS A 13 6.05 3.20 -13.96
CA LYS A 13 5.63 3.73 -12.65
C LYS A 13 4.13 3.55 -12.38
N GLY A 14 3.30 3.65 -13.41
CA GLY A 14 1.86 3.42 -13.29
C GLY A 14 1.50 1.95 -13.10
N LEU A 15 2.25 1.04 -13.71
CA LEU A 15 2.09 -0.40 -13.51
C LEU A 15 2.55 -0.82 -12.10
N ASP A 16 3.63 -0.24 -11.59
CA ASP A 16 4.17 -0.52 -10.26
C ASP A 16 3.22 -0.11 -9.11
N LEU A 17 2.21 0.72 -9.38
CA LEU A 17 1.18 1.12 -8.41
C LEU A 17 0.09 0.07 -8.18
N GLN A 18 0.05 -1.01 -8.97
CA GLN A 18 -0.97 -2.05 -8.89
C GLN A 18 -1.20 -2.59 -7.45
N PRO A 19 -0.16 -2.87 -6.64
CA PRO A 19 -0.38 -3.36 -5.27
C PRO A 19 -1.13 -2.37 -4.37
N VAL A 20 -0.93 -1.06 -4.55
CA VAL A 20 -1.63 -0.01 -3.79
C VAL A 20 -3.11 0.01 -4.16
N LEU A 21 -3.43 -0.08 -5.45
CA LEU A 21 -4.82 -0.10 -5.93
C LEU A 21 -5.58 -1.32 -5.38
N VAL A 22 -4.94 -2.49 -5.36
CA VAL A 22 -5.50 -3.72 -4.78
C VAL A 22 -5.73 -3.56 -3.27
N ALA A 23 -4.79 -2.95 -2.54
CA ALA A 23 -4.94 -2.70 -1.11
C ALA A 23 -6.12 -1.77 -0.79
N VAL A 24 -6.31 -0.70 -1.58
CA VAL A 24 -7.46 0.21 -1.44
C VAL A 24 -8.78 -0.50 -1.76
N ALA A 25 -8.83 -1.29 -2.83
CA ALA A 25 -10.02 -2.07 -3.17
C ALA A 25 -10.40 -3.02 -2.02
N ARG A 26 -9.45 -3.78 -1.48
CA ARG A 26 -9.67 -4.68 -0.34
C ARG A 26 -10.13 -3.97 0.93
N TRP A 27 -9.60 -2.78 1.20
CA TRP A 27 -10.12 -1.95 2.28
C TRP A 27 -11.59 -1.58 2.02
N GLY A 28 -11.93 -1.17 0.80
CA GLY A 28 -13.31 -0.92 0.40
C GLY A 28 -14.21 -2.13 0.58
N ASP A 29 -13.80 -3.31 0.11
CA ASP A 29 -14.55 -4.56 0.25
C ASP A 29 -14.85 -4.86 1.73
N ARG A 30 -13.90 -4.60 2.63
CA ARG A 30 -14.05 -4.88 4.06
C ARG A 30 -15.04 -3.95 4.76
N TYR A 31 -15.12 -2.69 4.35
CA TYR A 31 -15.83 -1.65 5.10
C TYR A 31 -17.05 -1.07 4.39
N LEU A 32 -17.16 -1.26 3.07
CA LEU A 32 -18.15 -0.62 2.21
C LEU A 32 -18.92 -1.61 1.31
N ALA A 33 -18.54 -2.89 1.28
CA ALA A 33 -19.29 -3.88 0.50
C ALA A 33 -20.69 -4.10 1.09
N ASP A 34 -21.67 -4.18 0.20
CA ASP A 34 -23.03 -4.60 0.52
C ASP A 34 -23.06 -6.09 0.89
N PRO A 35 -24.16 -6.61 1.48
CA PRO A 35 -24.30 -8.03 1.83
C PRO A 35 -24.12 -8.99 0.65
N GLU A 36 -24.31 -8.51 -0.58
CA GLU A 36 -24.13 -9.25 -1.83
C GLU A 36 -22.64 -9.44 -2.19
N GLY A 37 -21.73 -8.75 -1.51
CA GLY A 37 -20.29 -8.85 -1.69
C GLY A 37 -19.66 -7.68 -2.45
N PRO A 38 -18.35 -7.74 -2.72
CA PRO A 38 -17.64 -6.69 -3.45
C PRO A 38 -18.04 -6.67 -4.93
N PRO A 39 -18.07 -5.48 -5.57
CA PRO A 39 -18.46 -5.36 -6.97
C PRO A 39 -17.41 -5.88 -7.97
N VAL A 40 -16.16 -6.05 -7.54
CA VAL A 40 -15.03 -6.49 -8.38
C VAL A 40 -14.09 -7.37 -7.58
N ASP A 41 -13.79 -8.56 -8.10
CA ASP A 41 -12.73 -9.43 -7.57
C ASP A 41 -11.44 -9.31 -8.38
N VAL A 42 -10.32 -9.14 -7.66
CA VAL A 42 -8.97 -9.22 -8.25
C VAL A 42 -8.42 -10.62 -8.00
N VAL A 43 -8.19 -11.37 -9.08
CA VAL A 43 -7.73 -12.77 -9.03
C VAL A 43 -6.44 -12.98 -9.83
N HIS A 44 -5.67 -14.00 -9.47
CA HIS A 44 -4.56 -14.46 -10.28
C HIS A 44 -5.09 -15.08 -11.58
N ARG A 45 -4.53 -14.65 -12.72
CA ARG A 45 -5.02 -15.05 -14.05
C ARG A 45 -5.04 -16.56 -14.24
N ASP A 46 -3.99 -17.26 -13.80
CA ASP A 46 -3.81 -18.66 -14.19
C ASP A 46 -4.51 -19.65 -13.25
N CYS A 47 -4.73 -19.29 -11.98
CA CYS A 47 -5.37 -20.17 -11.01
C CYS A 47 -6.70 -19.66 -10.45
N GLY A 48 -7.09 -18.42 -10.76
CA GLY A 48 -8.33 -17.80 -10.26
C GLY A 48 -8.33 -17.48 -8.76
N ALA A 49 -7.23 -17.73 -8.04
CA ALA A 49 -7.16 -17.45 -6.61
C ALA A 49 -7.22 -15.94 -6.34
N PRO A 50 -7.96 -15.48 -5.31
CA PRO A 50 -8.03 -14.06 -4.96
C PRO A 50 -6.66 -13.49 -4.62
N LEU A 51 -6.31 -12.36 -5.23
CA LEU A 51 -5.06 -11.67 -4.96
C LEU A 51 -5.13 -10.94 -3.61
N GLN A 52 -4.10 -11.08 -2.79
CA GLN A 52 -3.97 -10.42 -1.48
C GLN A 52 -2.65 -9.67 -1.41
N PRO A 53 -2.65 -8.37 -1.07
CA PRO A 53 -1.40 -7.64 -0.83
C PRO A 53 -0.71 -8.23 0.40
N ALA A 54 0.61 -8.32 0.35
CA ALA A 54 1.45 -8.81 1.44
C ALA A 54 2.55 -7.79 1.71
N LEU A 55 2.81 -7.53 2.99
CA LEU A 55 4.02 -6.83 3.43
C LEU A 55 4.98 -7.88 3.98
N GLU A 56 6.20 -7.87 3.47
CA GLU A 56 7.26 -8.78 3.86
C GLU A 56 8.52 -7.97 4.14
N CYS A 57 9.22 -8.26 5.24
CA CYS A 57 10.52 -7.63 5.50
C CYS A 57 11.62 -8.30 4.67
N ALA A 58 12.80 -7.68 4.57
CA ALA A 58 13.91 -8.22 3.77
C ALA A 58 14.40 -9.61 4.23
N GLU A 59 14.09 -10.01 5.46
CA GLU A 59 14.43 -11.33 6.02
C GLU A 59 13.32 -12.38 5.78
N GLY A 60 12.27 -12.05 5.01
CA GLY A 60 11.20 -12.99 4.64
C GLY A 60 10.06 -13.11 5.66
N HIS A 61 10.02 -12.27 6.71
CA HIS A 61 8.92 -12.28 7.66
C HIS A 61 7.69 -11.57 7.08
N ARG A 62 6.53 -12.25 7.09
CA ARG A 62 5.25 -11.65 6.72
C ARG A 62 4.72 -10.78 7.85
N VAL A 63 4.46 -9.52 7.55
CA VAL A 63 3.87 -8.56 8.50
C VAL A 63 2.35 -8.69 8.42
N THR A 64 1.73 -9.04 9.55
CA THR A 64 0.26 -9.22 9.63
C THR A 64 -0.42 -8.15 10.46
N ASP A 65 0.31 -7.53 11.37
CA ASP A 65 -0.18 -6.43 12.18
C ASP A 65 0.59 -5.14 11.83
N PRO A 66 -0.11 -4.06 11.42
CA PRO A 66 0.53 -2.76 11.17
C PRO A 66 1.37 -2.23 12.35
N ARG A 67 1.09 -2.66 13.58
CA ARG A 67 1.85 -2.28 14.80
C ARG A 67 3.24 -2.92 14.90
N GLU A 68 3.52 -3.94 14.08
CA GLU A 68 4.84 -4.57 13.97
C GLU A 68 5.83 -3.73 13.14
N VAL A 69 5.36 -2.68 12.48
CA VAL A 69 6.16 -1.84 11.59
C VAL A 69 6.53 -0.52 12.26
N VAL A 70 7.78 -0.12 12.13
CA VAL A 70 8.27 1.21 12.51
C VAL A 70 8.84 1.93 11.29
N THR A 71 8.55 3.23 11.18
CA THR A 71 9.13 4.08 10.14
C THR A 71 10.41 4.71 10.67
N VAL A 72 11.53 4.48 9.97
CA VAL A 72 12.83 5.10 10.27
C VAL A 72 13.23 6.06 9.15
N PRO A 73 13.85 7.22 9.46
CA PRO A 73 14.37 8.11 8.43
C PRO A 73 15.42 7.41 7.56
N GLY A 74 15.21 7.41 6.24
CA GLY A 74 16.19 6.90 5.28
C GLY A 74 17.28 7.94 4.93
N PRO A 75 18.31 7.55 4.16
CA PRO A 75 19.43 8.45 3.80
C PRO A 75 19.03 9.76 3.10
N GLY A 76 17.88 9.77 2.42
CA GLY A 76 17.33 10.94 1.74
C GLY A 76 16.39 11.81 2.60
N ALA A 77 16.17 11.46 3.87
CA ALA A 77 15.29 12.20 4.74
C ALA A 77 15.85 13.61 4.99
N LYS A 78 15.14 14.63 4.51
CA LYS A 78 15.41 16.01 4.88
C LYS A 78 14.60 16.30 6.14
N PRO A 79 15.19 16.91 7.19
CA PRO A 79 14.41 17.43 8.30
C PRO A 79 13.29 18.29 7.75
N PHE A 80 12.06 18.04 8.17
CA PHE A 80 10.98 18.97 7.91
C PHE A 80 11.38 20.28 8.58
N ALA A 81 11.81 21.27 7.78
CA ALA A 81 12.20 22.60 8.26
C ALA A 81 10.93 23.38 8.62
N GLY A 82 10.21 22.90 9.63
CA GLY A 82 9.00 23.49 10.15
C GLY A 82 9.01 23.30 11.66
N GLN A 83 9.40 24.37 12.35
CA GLN A 83 9.17 24.69 13.77
C GLN A 83 8.86 23.47 14.68
N GLY A 84 9.91 22.93 15.31
CA GLY A 84 9.88 22.13 16.55
C GLY A 84 8.70 21.18 16.76
N LEU A 85 8.79 19.97 16.20
CA LEU A 85 8.03 18.83 16.73
C LEU A 85 8.73 18.34 18.02
N PRO A 86 8.03 18.19 19.16
CA PRO A 86 8.65 17.69 20.38
C PRO A 86 9.23 16.29 20.14
N THR A 87 10.51 16.14 20.44
CA THR A 87 11.20 14.84 20.48
C THR A 87 10.42 13.92 21.42
N ARG A 88 9.94 12.76 20.94
CA ARG A 88 9.42 11.72 21.84
C ARG A 88 10.56 11.32 22.78
N PRO A 89 10.45 11.53 24.11
CA PRO A 89 11.49 11.09 25.03
C PRO A 89 11.58 9.56 24.98
N GLY A 90 12.82 9.06 25.02
CA GLY A 90 13.15 7.65 24.85
C GLY A 90 12.37 6.73 25.79
N SER A 91 11.89 5.62 25.25
CA SER A 91 11.43 4.48 26.02
C SER A 91 12.61 3.96 26.84
N ARG A 92 12.54 4.15 28.16
CA ARG A 92 13.45 3.53 29.12
C ARG A 92 13.27 2.00 29.01
N PRO A 93 14.33 1.19 28.85
CA PRO A 93 14.20 -0.25 29.02
C PRO A 93 13.80 -0.55 30.47
N THR A 94 12.75 -1.35 30.64
CA THR A 94 12.29 -1.87 31.93
C THR A 94 13.28 -2.94 32.42
N PRO A 95 13.59 -3.01 33.73
CA PRO A 95 14.58 -3.96 34.27
C PRO A 95 14.19 -5.43 34.07
#